data_AF-A0A1Y2URM9-F1
#
_entry.id   AF-A0A1Y2URM9-F1
#
_cell.length_a   1.000
_cell.length_b   1.000
_cell.length_c   1.000
_cell.angle_alpha   90.00
_cell.angle_beta   90.00
_cell.angle_gamma   90.00
#
_symmetry.space_group_name_H-M   'P 1'
#
loop_
_entity.id
_entity.type
_entity.pdbx_description
1 polymer ?
#
loop_
_entity_poly.entity_id
_entity_poly.type
_entity_poly.pdbx_seq_one_letter_code
_entity_poly.pdbx_strand_id
1 'polypeptide(L)'
;MTVHKRLTFQEIMSLTPLPDEIENGNVVKRYMSQRKAWFPEGDVPIASETPVPEQEANQKSQKRKVAYGAHVYSQAGLVASKALAEVQTTQADASWKKVGIHTIHGYFSEAGLVDRPFIYNVTTIAINPSFPNLLVTVRQPLSPSTNPEGDHFPLADAKLPLGPVCFTALVSFRPSIVSQYVAQELSAQTRFADILTSRPPSAWDPAPHVDIAEKIEAFPMRNPGTFPAVDMKKVDMTAFNEGKPLHERRELLLYRLLAPLPADDPDSHILTHAYEADRNGLLMIGNHIGFGYDFGRAASLSYSFVVHVNSEDAVMTYGEDEWWIQEACFPRVEAGRAIIMSKIWSPKGVHVATEYQDGIIQRRWKPGERQGKL
;
A
#
# COMPACT_ATOMS: atom_id res chain seq x y z
N MET A 1 -26.13 5.60 12.51
CA MET A 1 -24.68 5.72 12.28
C MET A 1 -24.48 6.20 10.86
N THR A 2 -23.79 7.32 10.67
CA THR A 2 -23.45 7.82 9.33
C THR A 2 -22.48 6.82 8.71
N VAL A 3 -22.90 6.05 7.71
CA VAL A 3 -22.01 5.11 7.01
C VAL A 3 -21.08 5.94 6.15
N HIS A 4 -19.83 6.09 6.57
CA HIS A 4 -18.82 6.74 5.73
C HIS A 4 -18.55 5.85 4.52
N LYS A 5 -18.71 6.38 3.30
CA LYS A 5 -18.52 5.64 2.05
C LYS A 5 -17.05 5.24 1.91
N ARG A 6 -16.79 3.95 1.73
CA ARG A 6 -15.46 3.41 1.37
C ARG A 6 -15.26 3.55 -0.14
N LEU A 7 -14.10 4.07 -0.54
CA LEU A 7 -13.79 4.29 -1.95
C LEU A 7 -13.35 2.99 -2.64
N THR A 8 -13.81 2.76 -3.86
CA THR A 8 -13.29 1.66 -4.70
C THR A 8 -11.84 1.91 -5.10
N PHE A 9 -11.16 0.89 -5.64
CA PHE A 9 -9.80 1.07 -6.17
C PHE A 9 -9.76 2.14 -7.27
N GLN A 10 -10.72 2.13 -8.19
CA GLN A 10 -10.80 3.12 -9.27
C GLN A 10 -11.03 4.55 -8.74
N GLU A 11 -11.81 4.71 -7.67
CA GLU A 11 -12.05 6.01 -7.05
C GLU A 11 -10.79 6.53 -6.34
N ILE A 12 -10.14 5.72 -5.48
CA ILE A 12 -8.96 6.16 -4.73
C ILE A 12 -7.70 6.30 -5.60
N MET A 13 -7.59 5.54 -6.69
CA MET A 13 -6.46 5.60 -7.64
C MET A 13 -6.72 6.52 -8.84
N SER A 14 -7.73 7.38 -8.74
CA SER A 14 -8.09 8.30 -9.82
C SER A 14 -6.99 9.35 -10.06
N LEU A 15 -6.65 9.52 -11.34
CA LEU A 15 -5.53 10.34 -11.82
C LEU A 15 -5.98 11.20 -13.00
N THR A 16 -5.45 12.42 -13.08
CA THR A 16 -5.63 13.32 -14.22
C THR A 16 -4.31 13.42 -15.00
N PRO A 17 -4.29 13.18 -16.32
CA PRO A 17 -3.12 13.44 -17.14
C PRO A 17 -2.83 14.95 -17.16
N LEU A 18 -1.55 15.30 -17.10
CA LEU A 18 -1.05 16.65 -17.27
C LEU A 18 -0.31 16.75 -18.61
N PRO A 19 -0.07 17.96 -19.13
CA PRO A 19 0.77 18.13 -20.31
C PRO A 19 2.16 17.50 -20.11
N ASP A 20 2.60 16.75 -21.12
CA ASP A 20 3.94 16.17 -21.17
C ASP A 20 5.02 17.26 -21.06
N GLU A 21 6.15 16.91 -20.48
CA GLU A 21 7.35 17.76 -20.43
C GLU A 21 8.49 17.12 -21.24
N ILE A 22 9.45 17.94 -21.66
CA ILE A 22 10.69 17.46 -22.27
C ILE A 22 11.82 17.75 -21.30
N GLU A 23 12.42 16.69 -20.76
CA GLU A 23 13.58 16.79 -19.87
C GLU A 23 14.77 16.07 -20.52
N ASN A 24 15.87 16.79 -20.75
CA ASN A 24 17.09 16.25 -21.37
C ASN A 24 16.83 15.52 -22.71
N GLY A 25 15.86 16.00 -23.49
CA GLY A 25 15.47 15.40 -24.78
C GLY A 25 14.54 14.19 -24.68
N ASN A 26 14.16 13.76 -23.48
CA ASN A 26 13.19 12.68 -23.26
C ASN A 26 11.81 13.24 -22.94
N VAL A 27 10.78 12.60 -23.46
CA VAL A 27 9.39 12.89 -23.08
C VAL A 27 9.14 12.36 -21.67
N VAL A 28 8.69 13.23 -20.78
CA VAL A 28 8.27 12.91 -19.43
C VAL A 28 6.74 12.99 -19.40
N LYS A 29 6.10 11.84 -19.20
CA LYS A 29 4.65 11.74 -19.02
C LYS A 29 4.28 12.22 -17.63
N ARG A 30 3.18 12.97 -17.51
CA ARG A 30 2.82 13.62 -16.25
C ARG A 30 1.39 13.35 -15.84
N TYR A 31 1.18 13.12 -14.54
CA TYR A 31 -0.13 12.84 -13.96
C TYR A 31 -0.27 13.52 -12.60
N MET A 32 -1.51 13.77 -12.18
CA MET A 32 -1.86 14.32 -10.87
C MET A 32 -2.89 13.42 -10.18
N SER A 33 -2.70 13.13 -8.89
CA SER A 33 -3.74 12.46 -8.09
C SER A 33 -5.00 13.33 -8.03
N GLN A 34 -6.17 12.77 -8.32
CA GLN A 34 -7.41 13.55 -8.30
C GLN A 34 -7.98 13.77 -6.90
N ARG A 35 -7.73 12.85 -5.98
CA ARG A 35 -8.39 12.79 -4.67
C ARG A 35 -7.37 12.70 -3.53
N LYS A 36 -7.85 13.02 -2.33
CA LYS A 36 -7.06 12.88 -1.09
C LYS A 36 -6.70 11.41 -0.86
N ALA A 37 -5.44 11.16 -0.48
CA ALA A 37 -5.02 9.86 -0.01
C ALA A 37 -5.73 9.50 1.31
N TRP A 38 -5.96 8.22 1.54
CA TRP A 38 -6.47 7.73 2.83
C TRP A 38 -5.44 8.00 3.95
N PHE A 39 -5.94 8.31 5.15
CA PHE A 39 -5.14 8.61 6.33
C PHE A 39 -5.54 7.67 7.48
N PRO A 40 -4.63 6.80 7.97
CA PRO A 40 -4.96 5.79 8.98
C PRO A 40 -5.62 6.32 10.26
N GLU A 41 -5.10 7.40 10.84
CA GLU A 41 -5.67 7.93 12.10
C GLU A 41 -7.00 8.68 11.87
N GLY A 42 -7.37 8.96 10.62
CA GLY A 42 -8.64 9.60 10.26
C GLY A 42 -9.86 8.75 10.58
N ASP A 43 -9.69 7.42 10.67
CA ASP A 43 -10.75 6.46 11.01
C ASP A 43 -10.88 6.24 12.53
N VAL A 44 -9.93 6.70 13.35
CA VAL A 44 -9.99 6.51 14.83
C VAL A 44 -11.27 7.11 15.44
N PRO A 45 -11.75 8.31 15.04
CA PRO A 45 -13.02 8.84 15.53
C PRO A 45 -14.25 8.02 15.11
N ILE A 46 -14.16 7.24 14.04
CA ILE A 46 -15.23 6.34 13.57
C ILE A 46 -15.37 5.13 14.51
N ALA A 47 -14.31 4.80 15.26
CA ALA A 47 -14.30 3.73 16.25
C ALA A 47 -14.75 4.18 17.67
N SER A 48 -14.76 5.49 17.99
CA SER A 48 -15.08 5.98 19.34
C SER A 48 -16.55 6.40 19.51
N GLU A 49 -17.25 5.81 20.48
CA GLU A 49 -18.58 6.29 20.94
C GLU A 49 -18.50 7.51 21.86
N THR A 50 -17.32 7.82 22.40
CA THR A 50 -17.12 8.97 23.28
C THR A 50 -16.61 10.15 22.45
N PRO A 51 -17.27 11.32 22.46
CA PRO A 51 -16.75 12.49 21.79
C PRO A 51 -15.37 12.84 22.35
N VAL A 52 -14.38 12.93 21.45
CA VAL A 52 -13.04 13.42 21.81
C VAL A 52 -13.21 14.86 22.32
N PRO A 53 -12.73 15.21 23.53
CA PRO A 53 -12.83 16.57 24.04
C PRO A 53 -12.24 17.58 23.04
N GLU A 54 -12.93 18.70 22.79
CA GLU A 54 -12.56 19.71 21.78
C GLU A 54 -11.09 20.21 21.91
N GLN A 55 -10.54 20.19 23.12
CA GLN A 55 -9.15 20.58 23.39
C GLN A 55 -8.13 19.54 22.90
N GLU A 56 -8.43 18.24 22.97
CA GLU A 56 -7.60 17.19 22.36
C GLU A 56 -7.76 17.16 20.85
N ALA A 57 -8.96 17.42 20.34
CA ALA A 57 -9.23 17.52 18.91
C ALA A 57 -8.43 18.69 18.28
N ASN A 58 -8.32 19.84 18.97
CA ASN A 58 -7.58 21.00 18.50
C ASN A 58 -6.05 20.90 18.62
N GLN A 59 -5.52 20.11 19.57
CA GLN A 59 -4.07 19.81 19.60
C GLN A 59 -3.67 18.73 18.59
N LYS A 60 -4.56 17.75 18.30
CA LYS A 60 -4.35 16.73 17.26
C LYS A 60 -4.56 17.30 15.85
N SER A 61 -5.42 18.31 15.66
CA SER A 61 -5.70 18.94 14.36
C SER A 61 -4.54 19.74 13.76
N GLN A 62 -3.56 20.14 14.58
CA GLN A 62 -2.35 20.84 14.11
C GLN A 62 -1.22 19.90 13.65
N LYS A 63 -1.33 18.58 13.86
CA LYS A 63 -0.36 17.63 13.31
C LYS A 63 -0.63 17.43 11.81
N ARG A 64 0.43 17.52 11.00
CA ARG A 64 0.40 17.17 9.57
C ARG A 64 -0.22 15.77 9.39
N LYS A 65 -1.33 15.69 8.69
CA LYS A 65 -2.00 14.43 8.33
C LYS A 65 -1.20 13.76 7.21
N VAL A 66 -0.53 12.66 7.56
CA VAL A 66 0.37 11.95 6.65
C VAL A 66 -0.42 10.95 5.80
N ALA A 67 -0.23 10.98 4.50
CA ALA A 67 -0.86 10.05 3.56
C ALA A 67 -0.37 8.61 3.78
N TYR A 68 -1.27 7.65 3.58
CA TYR A 68 -0.91 6.23 3.53
C TYR A 68 0.07 5.93 2.38
N GLY A 69 1.20 5.29 2.69
CA GLY A 69 2.33 5.09 1.77
C GLY A 69 1.96 4.32 0.50
N ALA A 70 1.19 3.24 0.65
CA ALA A 70 0.70 2.45 -0.48
C ALA A 70 -0.10 3.27 -1.50
N HIS A 71 -0.69 4.42 -1.13
CA HIS A 71 -1.39 5.27 -2.08
C HIS A 71 -0.44 5.82 -3.15
N VAL A 72 0.67 6.44 -2.75
CA VAL A 72 1.65 6.97 -3.71
C VAL A 72 2.38 5.84 -4.44
N TYR A 73 2.61 4.71 -3.76
CA TYR A 73 3.22 3.52 -4.34
C TYR A 73 2.36 2.92 -5.47
N SER A 74 1.08 2.64 -5.21
CA SER A 74 0.19 2.03 -6.19
C SER A 74 -0.15 3.00 -7.33
N GLN A 75 -0.34 4.29 -7.05
CA GLN A 75 -0.50 5.28 -8.12
C GLN A 75 0.76 5.39 -8.99
N ALA A 76 1.97 5.25 -8.43
CA ALA A 76 3.20 5.25 -9.22
C ALA A 76 3.25 4.08 -10.20
N GLY A 77 2.88 2.87 -9.78
CA GLY A 77 2.74 1.73 -10.70
C GLY A 77 1.65 1.97 -11.76
N LEU A 78 0.52 2.59 -11.38
CA LEU A 78 -0.59 2.86 -12.29
C LEU A 78 -0.22 3.87 -13.38
N VAL A 79 0.46 4.96 -13.04
CA VAL A 79 0.93 5.95 -14.04
C VAL A 79 2.01 5.36 -14.95
N ALA A 80 2.85 4.45 -14.44
CA ALA A 80 3.81 3.74 -15.28
C ALA A 80 3.10 2.84 -16.30
N SER A 81 2.07 2.10 -15.88
CA SER A 81 1.27 1.26 -16.78
C SER A 81 0.58 2.09 -17.86
N LYS A 82 -0.06 3.21 -17.47
CA LYS A 82 -0.68 4.17 -18.41
C LYS A 82 0.32 4.76 -19.41
N ALA A 83 1.47 5.24 -18.92
CA ALA A 83 2.51 5.80 -19.77
C ALA A 83 3.04 4.77 -20.78
N LEU A 84 3.23 3.51 -20.35
CA LEU A 84 3.67 2.43 -21.22
C LEU A 84 2.63 2.13 -22.31
N ALA A 85 1.35 2.07 -21.97
CA ALA A 85 0.28 1.84 -22.93
C ALA A 85 0.21 2.95 -24.01
N GLU A 86 0.43 4.21 -23.64
CA GLU A 86 0.55 5.34 -24.59
C GLU A 86 1.76 5.19 -25.52
N VAL A 87 2.92 4.78 -24.99
CA VAL A 87 4.12 4.52 -25.80
C VAL A 87 3.88 3.37 -26.79
N GLN A 88 3.23 2.29 -26.36
CA GLN A 88 2.90 1.15 -27.23
C GLN A 88 1.89 1.53 -28.33
N THR A 89 0.92 2.39 -28.01
CA THR A 89 -0.07 2.86 -28.99
C THR A 89 0.56 3.75 -30.07
N THR A 90 1.56 4.56 -29.69
CA THR A 90 2.26 5.46 -30.62
C THR A 90 3.32 4.75 -31.46
N GLN A 91 3.89 3.64 -30.97
CA GLN A 91 4.87 2.80 -31.68
C GLN A 91 4.23 1.53 -32.26
N ALA A 92 3.14 1.70 -33.01
CA ALA A 92 2.22 0.67 -33.52
C ALA A 92 2.81 -0.36 -34.51
N ASP A 93 4.08 -0.74 -34.37
CA ASP A 93 4.62 -1.94 -35.01
C ASP A 93 4.09 -3.19 -34.29
N ALA A 94 3.67 -4.19 -35.07
CA ALA A 94 3.00 -5.41 -34.65
C ALA A 94 3.81 -6.35 -33.72
N SER A 95 4.93 -5.90 -33.16
CA SER A 95 5.87 -6.70 -32.35
C SER A 95 5.66 -6.60 -30.83
N TRP A 96 4.80 -5.71 -30.34
CA TRP A 96 4.58 -5.55 -28.91
C TRP A 96 3.72 -6.66 -28.34
N LYS A 97 4.28 -7.42 -27.39
CA LYS A 97 3.52 -8.38 -26.58
C LYS A 97 2.74 -7.63 -25.51
N LYS A 98 1.56 -8.15 -25.13
CA LYS A 98 0.91 -7.72 -23.89
C LYS A 98 1.87 -8.00 -22.74
N VAL A 99 2.13 -6.97 -21.93
CA VAL A 99 2.98 -7.05 -20.74
C VAL A 99 2.16 -6.64 -19.52
N GLY A 100 2.58 -7.10 -18.34
CA GLY A 100 2.06 -6.63 -17.07
C GLY A 100 3.20 -6.33 -16.10
N ILE A 101 2.89 -5.61 -15.02
CA ILE A 101 3.83 -5.31 -13.95
C ILE A 101 4.33 -6.63 -13.36
N HIS A 102 5.65 -6.79 -13.23
CA HIS A 102 6.21 -7.88 -12.43
C HIS A 102 7.03 -7.41 -11.25
N THR A 103 7.49 -6.17 -11.26
CA THR A 103 8.25 -5.64 -10.13
C THR A 103 8.05 -4.13 -10.01
N ILE A 104 7.89 -3.68 -8.77
CA ILE A 104 7.99 -2.28 -8.38
C ILE A 104 8.98 -2.19 -7.22
N HIS A 105 9.93 -1.26 -7.31
CA HIS A 105 10.82 -0.90 -6.21
C HIS A 105 10.68 0.59 -5.92
N GLY A 106 10.26 0.95 -4.71
CA GLY A 106 9.95 2.31 -4.30
C GLY A 106 10.74 2.77 -3.07
N TYR A 107 11.04 4.07 -3.02
CA TYR A 107 11.68 4.74 -1.88
C TYR A 107 10.87 5.95 -1.45
N PHE A 108 10.55 6.02 -0.16
CA PHE A 108 9.87 7.16 0.46
C PHE A 108 10.93 8.13 0.99
N SER A 109 11.02 9.29 0.36
CA SER A 109 12.02 10.31 0.69
C SER A 109 11.45 11.40 1.61
N GLU A 110 10.14 11.66 1.55
CA GLU A 110 9.45 12.64 2.39
C GLU A 110 8.05 12.13 2.78
N ALA A 111 7.52 12.65 3.89
CA ALA A 111 6.16 12.37 4.31
C ALA A 111 5.15 12.97 3.32
N GLY A 112 4.35 12.13 2.69
CA GLY A 112 3.22 12.57 1.86
C GLY A 112 2.12 13.19 2.73
N LEU A 113 1.47 14.25 2.25
CA LEU A 113 0.41 14.97 2.94
C LEU A 113 -0.92 14.81 2.21
N VAL A 114 -2.01 14.63 2.96
CA VAL A 114 -3.35 14.37 2.38
C VAL A 114 -4.08 15.61 1.88
N ASP A 115 -3.59 16.80 2.19
CA ASP A 115 -4.24 18.08 1.89
C ASP A 115 -3.87 18.67 0.53
N ARG A 116 -3.12 17.91 -0.29
CA ARG A 116 -2.60 18.35 -1.60
C ARG A 116 -2.37 17.16 -2.53
N PRO A 117 -2.36 17.37 -3.86
CA PRO A 117 -2.15 16.28 -4.80
C PRO A 117 -0.69 15.78 -4.81
N PHE A 118 -0.52 14.53 -5.22
CA PHE A 118 0.73 14.00 -5.73
C PHE A 118 0.84 14.30 -7.23
N ILE A 119 2.01 14.78 -7.64
CA ILE A 119 2.37 15.05 -9.03
C ILE A 119 3.40 14.01 -9.45
N TYR A 120 3.06 13.23 -10.45
CA TYR A 120 3.86 12.11 -10.96
C TYR A 120 4.51 12.50 -12.28
N ASN A 121 5.82 12.29 -12.36
CA ASN A 121 6.60 12.38 -13.59
C ASN A 121 7.12 10.98 -13.93
N VAL A 122 6.82 10.50 -15.13
CA VAL A 122 7.18 9.17 -15.61
C VAL A 122 8.14 9.29 -16.78
N THR A 123 9.33 8.70 -16.62
CA THR A 123 10.37 8.64 -17.65
C THR A 123 10.59 7.20 -18.05
N THR A 124 10.57 6.89 -19.35
CA THR A 124 10.95 5.56 -19.81
C THR A 124 12.46 5.41 -19.81
N ILE A 125 12.98 4.47 -19.02
CA ILE A 125 14.42 4.19 -18.93
C ILE A 125 14.83 3.21 -20.03
N ALA A 126 14.00 2.19 -20.26
CA ALA A 126 14.27 1.17 -21.26
C ALA A 126 12.97 0.75 -21.96
N ILE A 127 12.94 0.88 -23.29
CA ILE A 127 11.86 0.41 -24.17
C ILE A 127 12.34 -0.92 -24.79
N ASN A 128 12.36 -1.97 -23.98
CA ASN A 128 12.57 -3.33 -24.46
C ASN A 128 11.21 -4.02 -24.61
N PRO A 129 10.86 -4.58 -25.79
CA PRO A 129 9.59 -5.30 -25.99
C PRO A 129 9.31 -6.43 -24.99
N SER A 130 10.34 -6.96 -24.33
CA SER A 130 10.23 -8.01 -23.31
C SER A 130 10.32 -7.49 -21.88
N PHE A 131 11.01 -6.37 -21.64
CA PHE A 131 11.24 -5.84 -20.29
C PHE A 131 11.25 -4.31 -20.25
N PRO A 132 10.11 -3.64 -20.46
CA PRO A 132 10.02 -2.19 -20.27
C PRO A 132 10.33 -1.79 -18.83
N ASN A 133 11.12 -0.73 -18.66
CA ASN A 133 11.44 -0.17 -17.35
C ASN A 133 11.16 1.32 -17.33
N LEU A 134 10.38 1.78 -16.35
CA LEU A 134 9.98 3.16 -16.19
C LEU A 134 10.40 3.67 -14.81
N LEU A 135 10.92 4.89 -14.77
CA LEU A 135 11.18 5.66 -13.56
C LEU A 135 9.97 6.55 -13.30
N VAL A 136 9.44 6.49 -12.09
CA VAL A 136 8.42 7.41 -11.59
C VAL A 136 9.04 8.24 -10.48
N THR A 137 8.99 9.55 -10.62
CA THR A 137 9.32 10.48 -9.53
C THR A 137 8.07 11.25 -9.14
N VAL A 138 7.88 11.43 -7.83
CA VAL A 138 6.66 12.03 -7.29
C VAL A 138 7.02 13.19 -6.38
N ARG A 139 6.31 14.29 -6.56
CA ARG A 139 6.43 15.52 -5.75
C ARG A 139 5.04 15.96 -5.29
N GLN A 140 5.00 16.78 -4.26
CA GLN A 140 3.76 17.47 -3.85
C GLN A 140 3.97 18.99 -3.84
N PRO A 141 2.90 19.78 -4.02
CA PRO A 141 2.93 21.21 -3.74
C PRO A 141 3.43 21.55 -2.33
N LEU A 142 4.11 22.68 -2.17
CA LEU A 142 4.54 23.19 -0.87
C LEU A 142 3.37 23.73 -0.03
N SER A 143 2.29 24.15 -0.70
CA SER A 143 1.06 24.64 -0.06
C SER A 143 -0.07 23.60 -0.17
N PRO A 144 -1.05 23.63 0.75
CA PRO A 144 -2.28 22.85 0.62
C PRO A 144 -3.04 23.18 -0.69
N SER A 145 -3.95 22.28 -1.06
CA SER A 145 -4.88 22.47 -2.17
C SER A 145 -5.68 23.77 -2.04
N THR A 146 -6.03 24.35 -3.20
CA THR A 146 -6.95 25.49 -3.27
C THR A 146 -8.42 25.10 -3.01
N ASN A 147 -8.72 23.81 -2.86
CA ASN A 147 -10.04 23.27 -2.53
C ASN A 147 -9.97 22.39 -1.26
N PRO A 148 -9.69 22.96 -0.07
CA PRO A 148 -9.44 22.20 1.15
C PRO A 148 -10.66 21.37 1.61
N GLU A 149 -11.88 21.86 1.36
CA GLU A 149 -13.13 21.18 1.72
C GLU A 149 -13.58 20.14 0.68
N GLY A 150 -13.03 20.24 -0.54
CA GLY A 150 -13.37 19.32 -1.62
C GLY A 150 -12.76 17.94 -1.46
N ASP A 151 -13.40 16.98 -2.12
CA ASP A 151 -12.91 15.61 -2.25
C ASP A 151 -11.89 15.48 -3.39
N HIS A 152 -11.99 16.36 -4.40
CA HIS A 152 -11.08 16.40 -5.55
C HIS A 152 -10.22 17.66 -5.58
N PHE A 153 -8.97 17.47 -5.99
CA PHE A 153 -8.00 18.54 -6.20
C PHE A 153 -8.23 19.25 -7.56
N PRO A 154 -8.31 20.59 -7.58
CA PRO A 154 -8.38 21.36 -8.81
C PRO A 154 -7.15 21.15 -9.69
N LEU A 155 -7.32 21.12 -11.01
CA LEU A 155 -6.21 21.02 -11.96
C LEU A 155 -5.18 22.16 -11.81
N ALA A 156 -5.62 23.32 -11.33
CA ALA A 156 -4.74 24.45 -11.03
C ALA A 156 -3.69 24.13 -9.95
N ASP A 157 -3.97 23.18 -9.05
CA ASP A 157 -3.03 22.78 -7.99
C ASP A 157 -1.76 22.13 -8.54
N ALA A 158 -1.81 21.55 -9.76
CA ALA A 158 -0.63 21.02 -10.46
C ALA A 158 0.42 22.10 -10.77
N LYS A 159 0.03 23.37 -10.76
CA LYS A 159 0.91 24.52 -11.04
C LYS A 159 1.48 25.17 -9.78
N LEU A 160 1.09 24.71 -8.59
CA LEU A 160 1.62 25.23 -7.33
C LEU A 160 3.12 24.89 -7.21
N PRO A 161 3.92 25.71 -6.50
CA PRO A 161 5.35 25.44 -6.28
C PRO A 161 5.55 24.05 -5.64
N LEU A 162 6.32 23.20 -6.30
CA LEU A 162 6.55 21.82 -5.86
C LEU A 162 7.70 21.73 -4.85
N GLY A 163 7.50 20.92 -3.80
CA GLY A 163 8.54 20.55 -2.84
C GLY A 163 9.55 19.55 -3.41
N PRO A 164 10.45 18.98 -2.61
CA PRO A 164 11.36 17.92 -3.06
C PRO A 164 10.61 16.67 -3.54
N VAL A 165 11.35 15.73 -4.13
CA VAL A 165 10.82 14.39 -4.46
C VAL A 165 10.46 13.69 -3.15
N CYS A 166 9.18 13.32 -3.00
CA CYS A 166 8.68 12.63 -1.82
C CYS A 166 8.67 11.11 -2.01
N PHE A 167 8.58 10.64 -3.26
CA PHE A 167 8.62 9.22 -3.58
C PHE A 167 9.26 9.00 -4.96
N THR A 168 10.02 7.92 -5.09
CA THR A 168 10.59 7.47 -6.36
C THR A 168 10.33 5.98 -6.52
N ALA A 169 9.97 5.53 -7.72
CA ALA A 169 9.83 4.12 -8.04
C ALA A 169 10.44 3.73 -9.39
N LEU A 170 11.02 2.54 -9.44
CA LEU A 170 11.31 1.82 -10.68
C LEU A 170 10.23 0.76 -10.88
N VAL A 171 9.55 0.81 -12.02
CA VAL A 171 8.48 -0.12 -12.40
C VAL A 171 8.93 -0.90 -13.62
N SER A 172 8.88 -2.22 -13.52
CA SER A 172 9.29 -3.14 -14.58
C SER A 172 8.13 -4.02 -15.02
N PHE A 173 8.02 -4.18 -16.34
CA PHE A 173 6.96 -4.95 -17.01
C PHE A 173 7.56 -6.15 -17.73
N ARG A 174 6.76 -7.20 -17.92
CA ARG A 174 7.16 -8.38 -18.71
C ARG A 174 5.96 -9.04 -19.39
N PRO A 175 6.16 -9.75 -20.51
CA PRO A 175 5.11 -10.53 -21.14
C PRO A 175 4.84 -11.81 -20.34
N SER A 176 3.62 -12.33 -20.48
CA SER A 176 3.26 -13.66 -20.02
C SER A 176 4.05 -14.72 -20.78
N ILE A 177 4.46 -15.78 -20.08
CA ILE A 177 5.20 -16.91 -20.66
C ILE A 177 4.62 -18.23 -20.16
N VAL A 178 4.88 -19.31 -20.91
CA VAL A 178 4.62 -20.66 -20.43
C VAL A 178 5.71 -21.04 -19.43
N SER A 179 5.31 -21.34 -18.20
CA SER A 179 6.22 -21.80 -17.16
C SER A 179 6.81 -23.16 -17.52
N GLN A 180 8.15 -23.25 -17.51
CA GLN A 180 8.87 -24.52 -17.72
C GLN A 180 9.09 -25.29 -16.42
N TYR A 181 9.11 -24.58 -15.30
CA TYR A 181 9.27 -25.13 -13.95
C TYR A 181 8.48 -24.27 -12.98
N VAL A 182 7.74 -24.91 -12.08
CA VAL A 182 6.95 -24.25 -11.04
C VAL A 182 7.26 -24.93 -9.71
N ALA A 183 7.71 -24.13 -8.75
CA ALA A 183 7.93 -24.57 -7.39
C ALA A 183 7.61 -23.43 -6.43
N GLN A 184 6.98 -23.79 -5.31
CA GLN A 184 6.69 -22.93 -4.18
C GLN A 184 6.65 -23.81 -2.92
N GLU A 185 6.65 -23.18 -1.75
CA GLU A 185 6.37 -23.90 -0.50
C GLU A 185 4.90 -24.34 -0.42
N LEU A 186 4.56 -25.13 0.61
CA LEU A 186 3.16 -25.40 0.94
C LEU A 186 2.41 -24.09 1.18
N SER A 187 1.20 -23.99 0.63
CA SER A 187 0.38 -22.79 0.73
C SER A 187 0.08 -22.41 2.19
N ALA A 188 -0.20 -21.13 2.42
CA ALA A 188 -0.66 -20.66 3.73
C ALA A 188 -1.95 -21.41 4.16
N GLN A 189 -2.85 -21.67 3.21
CA GLN A 189 -4.08 -22.43 3.43
C GLN A 189 -3.79 -23.82 4.01
N THR A 190 -2.78 -24.52 3.50
CA THR A 190 -2.42 -25.84 4.01
C THR A 190 -1.65 -25.75 5.33
N ARG A 191 -0.68 -24.83 5.45
CA ARG A 191 0.15 -24.71 6.67
C ARG A 191 -0.62 -24.23 7.89
N PHE A 192 -1.66 -23.42 7.69
CA PHE A 192 -2.46 -22.83 8.76
C PHE A 192 -3.92 -23.32 8.76
N ALA A 193 -4.18 -24.49 8.17
CA ALA A 193 -5.53 -25.03 7.98
C ALA A 193 -6.35 -25.05 9.27
N ASP A 194 -5.78 -25.54 10.38
CA ASP A 194 -6.47 -25.62 11.68
C ASP A 194 -6.95 -24.26 12.19
N ILE A 195 -6.20 -23.19 11.92
CA ILE A 195 -6.56 -21.82 12.33
C ILE A 195 -7.58 -21.26 11.35
N LEU A 196 -7.29 -21.32 10.04
CA LEU A 196 -8.11 -20.74 8.98
C LEU A 196 -9.50 -21.39 8.88
N THR A 197 -9.62 -22.68 9.22
CA THR A 197 -10.90 -23.41 9.18
C THR A 197 -11.68 -23.37 10.48
N SER A 198 -11.11 -22.79 11.56
CA SER A 198 -11.80 -22.66 12.86
C SER A 198 -13.07 -21.81 12.78
N ARG A 199 -13.18 -20.93 11.77
CA ARG A 199 -14.35 -20.11 11.46
C ARG A 199 -14.31 -19.65 9.99
N PRO A 200 -15.46 -19.35 9.36
CA PRO A 200 -15.47 -18.83 7.99
C PRO A 200 -14.80 -17.44 7.89
N PRO A 201 -14.25 -17.06 6.72
CA PRO A 201 -13.59 -15.76 6.50
C PRO A 201 -14.38 -14.54 6.99
N SER A 202 -15.70 -14.54 6.80
CA SER A 202 -16.61 -13.45 7.19
C SER A 202 -16.68 -13.22 8.70
N ALA A 203 -16.43 -14.26 9.50
CA ALA A 203 -16.49 -14.25 10.97
C ALA A 203 -15.19 -13.82 11.66
N TRP A 204 -14.11 -13.55 10.91
CA TRP A 204 -12.94 -12.87 11.44
C TRP A 204 -13.19 -11.38 11.65
N ASP A 205 -12.50 -10.78 12.60
CA ASP A 205 -12.59 -9.36 12.86
C ASP A 205 -11.97 -8.55 11.72
N PRO A 206 -12.51 -7.35 11.40
CA PRO A 206 -11.87 -6.44 10.46
C PRO A 206 -10.42 -6.16 10.86
N ALA A 207 -9.53 -6.03 9.87
CA ALA A 207 -8.15 -5.63 10.14
C ALA A 207 -8.11 -4.25 10.84
N PRO A 208 -7.30 -4.06 11.89
CA PRO A 208 -7.27 -2.82 12.66
C PRO A 208 -7.05 -1.55 11.81
N HIS A 209 -7.59 -0.41 12.22
CA HIS A 209 -7.27 0.88 11.58
C HIS A 209 -5.81 1.27 11.81
N VAL A 210 -5.36 1.09 13.05
CA VAL A 210 -3.99 1.34 13.52
C VAL A 210 -3.62 0.15 14.40
N ASP A 211 -2.82 -0.76 13.86
CA ASP A 211 -2.48 -2.04 14.53
C ASP A 211 -1.39 -1.85 15.62
N ILE A 212 -1.75 -1.13 16.67
CA ILE A 212 -0.91 -0.88 17.85
C ILE A 212 -1.73 -1.30 19.07
N ALA A 213 -1.17 -2.12 19.96
CA ALA A 213 -1.91 -2.66 21.11
C ALA A 213 -2.65 -1.59 21.93
N GLU A 214 -1.96 -0.49 22.30
CA GLU A 214 -2.56 0.67 23.01
C GLU A 214 -3.78 1.25 22.26
N LYS A 215 -3.71 1.29 20.91
CA LYS A 215 -4.80 1.83 20.07
C LYS A 215 -5.95 0.85 19.92
N ILE A 216 -5.65 -0.44 19.77
CA ILE A 216 -6.68 -1.48 19.67
C ILE A 216 -7.48 -1.57 20.97
N GLU A 217 -6.82 -1.50 22.13
CA GLU A 217 -7.49 -1.48 23.43
C GLU A 217 -8.36 -0.23 23.61
N ALA A 218 -7.83 0.95 23.27
CA ALA A 218 -8.56 2.21 23.39
C ALA A 218 -9.72 2.35 22.38
N PHE A 219 -9.60 1.74 21.20
CA PHE A 219 -10.55 1.84 20.09
C PHE A 219 -10.83 0.46 19.49
N PRO A 220 -11.57 -0.41 20.20
CA PRO A 220 -11.84 -1.76 19.75
C PRO A 220 -12.57 -1.76 18.40
N MET A 221 -12.13 -2.64 17.50
CA MET A 221 -12.61 -2.70 16.12
C MET A 221 -14.08 -3.14 16.08
N ARG A 222 -14.96 -2.22 15.66
CA ARG A 222 -16.41 -2.49 15.49
C ARG A 222 -16.85 -2.52 14.03
N ASN A 223 -16.06 -1.97 13.12
CA ASN A 223 -16.35 -1.89 11.68
C ASN A 223 -15.06 -1.66 10.87
N PRO A 224 -15.05 -1.85 9.53
CA PRO A 224 -13.85 -1.69 8.69
C PRO A 224 -13.46 -0.24 8.36
N GLY A 225 -14.18 0.78 8.87
CA GLY A 225 -13.87 2.20 8.68
C GLY A 225 -13.97 2.65 7.23
N THR A 226 -13.05 3.52 6.80
CA THR A 226 -13.02 4.06 5.42
C THR A 226 -11.91 3.48 4.54
N PHE A 227 -11.15 2.48 5.03
CA PHE A 227 -10.05 1.89 4.25
C PHE A 227 -10.53 1.46 2.85
N PRO A 228 -9.93 1.99 1.76
CA PRO A 228 -10.47 1.83 0.42
C PRO A 228 -9.98 0.55 -0.27
N ALA A 229 -10.46 0.31 -1.49
CA ALA A 229 -10.08 -0.75 -2.43
C ALA A 229 -10.39 -2.20 -2.03
N VAL A 230 -10.18 -2.61 -0.77
CA VAL A 230 -10.33 -4.01 -0.34
C VAL A 230 -11.04 -4.14 1.00
N ASP A 231 -11.82 -5.19 1.18
CA ASP A 231 -12.20 -5.68 2.51
C ASP A 231 -11.02 -6.44 3.11
N MET A 232 -10.73 -6.21 4.39
CA MET A 232 -9.63 -6.91 5.08
C MET A 232 -10.06 -7.38 6.46
N LYS A 233 -9.62 -8.60 6.80
CA LYS A 233 -9.80 -9.26 8.09
C LYS A 233 -8.44 -9.66 8.64
N LYS A 234 -8.31 -9.70 9.96
CA LYS A 234 -7.10 -10.21 10.62
C LYS A 234 -7.39 -11.53 11.31
N VAL A 235 -6.60 -12.55 10.99
CA VAL A 235 -6.68 -13.86 11.64
C VAL A 235 -5.95 -13.77 12.98
N ASP A 236 -6.53 -14.37 14.02
CA ASP A 236 -5.87 -14.47 15.32
C ASP A 236 -4.74 -15.52 15.27
N MET A 237 -3.51 -15.01 15.20
CA MET A 237 -2.29 -15.82 15.18
C MET A 237 -1.62 -15.90 16.57
N THR A 238 -2.26 -15.43 17.64
CA THR A 238 -1.66 -15.28 18.98
C THR A 238 -1.10 -16.60 19.50
N ALA A 239 -1.92 -17.66 19.53
CA ALA A 239 -1.51 -18.98 19.99
C ALA A 239 -0.42 -19.59 19.10
N PHE A 240 -0.47 -19.34 17.79
CA PHE A 240 0.58 -19.81 16.87
C PHE A 240 1.91 -19.12 17.15
N ASN A 241 1.90 -17.82 17.44
CA ASN A 241 3.10 -17.00 17.62
C ASN A 241 3.74 -17.15 19.01
N GLU A 242 3.03 -17.72 19.98
CA GLU A 242 3.51 -17.88 21.34
C GLU A 242 4.83 -18.67 21.39
N GLY A 243 5.80 -18.16 22.16
CA GLY A 243 7.12 -18.78 22.31
C GLY A 243 8.05 -18.72 21.09
N LYS A 244 7.54 -18.37 19.89
CA LYS A 244 8.36 -18.33 18.67
C LYS A 244 9.31 -17.13 18.62
N PRO A 245 10.52 -17.32 18.07
CA PRO A 245 11.39 -16.19 17.76
C PRO A 245 10.75 -15.30 16.68
N LEU A 246 11.12 -14.01 16.65
CA LEU A 246 10.48 -13.00 15.80
C LEU A 246 10.35 -13.41 14.32
N HIS A 247 11.40 -13.97 13.74
CA HIS A 247 11.44 -14.37 12.32
C HIS A 247 10.54 -15.57 11.98
N GLU A 248 10.12 -16.34 12.98
CA GLU A 248 9.17 -17.46 12.83
C GLU A 248 7.72 -17.05 13.11
N ARG A 249 7.50 -15.86 13.67
CA ARG A 249 6.14 -15.33 13.87
C ARG A 249 5.49 -14.98 12.55
N ARG A 250 4.17 -15.09 12.51
CA ARG A 250 3.34 -14.84 11.33
C ARG A 250 2.11 -14.05 11.69
N GLU A 251 1.74 -13.13 10.82
CA GLU A 251 0.42 -12.51 10.83
C GLU A 251 -0.27 -12.88 9.51
N LEU A 252 -1.56 -13.24 9.56
CA LEU A 252 -2.34 -13.54 8.38
C LEU A 252 -3.49 -12.54 8.24
N LEU A 253 -3.55 -11.90 7.09
CA LEU A 253 -4.64 -11.01 6.72
C LEU A 253 -5.41 -11.69 5.59
N LEU A 254 -6.73 -11.78 5.74
CA LEU A 254 -7.61 -12.18 4.65
C LEU A 254 -8.10 -10.92 3.97
N TYR A 255 -8.02 -10.85 2.65
CA TYR A 255 -8.54 -9.70 1.92
C TYR A 255 -9.24 -10.10 0.62
N ARG A 256 -10.14 -9.23 0.16
CA ARG A 256 -10.86 -9.37 -1.12
C ARG A 256 -11.20 -8.00 -1.69
N LEU A 257 -11.54 -7.95 -2.97
CA LEU A 257 -11.99 -6.71 -3.61
C LEU A 257 -13.21 -6.11 -2.90
N LEU A 258 -13.19 -4.79 -2.65
CA LEU A 258 -14.34 -4.03 -2.13
C LEU A 258 -15.42 -3.84 -3.21
N ALA A 259 -15.01 -3.74 -4.47
CA ALA A 259 -15.88 -3.62 -5.64
C ALA A 259 -15.19 -4.26 -6.86
N PRO A 260 -15.94 -4.66 -7.90
CA PRO A 260 -15.36 -5.24 -9.11
C PRO A 260 -14.28 -4.36 -9.75
N LEU A 261 -13.22 -5.01 -10.25
CA LEU A 261 -12.21 -4.44 -11.14
C LEU A 261 -12.30 -5.11 -12.52
N PRO A 262 -12.03 -4.38 -13.62
CA PRO A 262 -11.95 -4.98 -14.96
C PRO A 262 -10.91 -6.11 -14.99
N ALA A 263 -11.29 -7.29 -15.50
CA ALA A 263 -10.39 -8.45 -15.55
C ALA A 263 -9.32 -8.33 -16.64
N ASP A 264 -9.53 -7.46 -17.63
CA ASP A 264 -8.60 -7.19 -18.73
C ASP A 264 -7.49 -6.18 -18.36
N ASP A 265 -7.57 -5.60 -17.16
CA ASP A 265 -6.60 -4.68 -16.55
C ASP A 265 -5.86 -5.33 -15.36
N PRO A 266 -4.96 -6.31 -15.61
CA PRO A 266 -4.26 -7.03 -14.55
C PRO A 266 -3.37 -6.13 -13.68
N ASP A 267 -2.86 -5.02 -14.22
CA ASP A 267 -2.02 -4.09 -13.47
C ASP A 267 -2.80 -3.43 -12.32
N SER A 268 -4.07 -3.07 -12.52
CA SER A 268 -4.92 -2.58 -11.41
C SER A 268 -5.12 -3.62 -10.31
N HIS A 269 -5.20 -4.92 -10.63
CA HIS A 269 -5.28 -5.98 -9.62
C HIS A 269 -3.96 -6.16 -8.87
N ILE A 270 -2.83 -6.18 -9.59
CA ILE A 270 -1.48 -6.22 -8.98
C ILE A 270 -1.28 -5.04 -8.03
N LEU A 271 -1.70 -3.85 -8.43
CA LEU A 271 -1.59 -2.64 -7.62
C LEU A 271 -2.57 -2.61 -6.45
N THR A 272 -3.67 -3.36 -6.52
CA THR A 272 -4.58 -3.61 -5.40
C THR A 272 -3.91 -4.52 -4.35
N HIS A 273 -3.24 -5.59 -4.78
CA HIS A 273 -2.42 -6.43 -3.89
C HIS A 273 -1.29 -5.63 -3.23
N ALA A 274 -0.57 -4.81 -4.00
CA ALA A 274 0.48 -3.98 -3.44
C ALA A 274 -0.06 -2.93 -2.45
N TYR A 275 -1.26 -2.39 -2.70
CA TYR A 275 -1.90 -1.39 -1.85
C TYR A 275 -2.31 -1.95 -0.48
N GLU A 276 -2.86 -3.16 -0.46
CA GLU A 276 -3.31 -3.80 0.78
C GLU A 276 -2.14 -4.32 1.61
N ALA A 277 -1.10 -4.86 0.97
CA ALA A 277 0.02 -5.49 1.67
C ALA A 277 0.83 -4.51 2.56
N ASP A 278 0.83 -3.22 2.24
CA ASP A 278 1.48 -2.17 3.03
C ASP A 278 0.73 -1.88 4.34
N ARG A 279 -0.51 -2.36 4.48
CA ARG A 279 -1.41 -1.94 5.56
C ARG A 279 -0.90 -2.48 6.89
N ASN A 280 -0.64 -1.55 7.81
CA ASN A 280 -0.24 -1.84 9.20
C ASN A 280 1.08 -2.60 9.37
N GLY A 281 1.85 -2.92 8.32
CA GLY A 281 3.07 -3.73 8.43
C GLY A 281 3.95 -3.30 9.61
N LEU A 282 4.50 -2.08 9.56
CA LEU A 282 5.41 -1.56 10.59
C LEU A 282 4.76 -1.45 11.99
N LEU A 283 3.43 -1.42 12.05
CA LEU A 283 2.71 -1.40 13.32
C LEU A 283 2.62 -2.81 13.91
N MET A 284 2.33 -3.83 13.09
CA MET A 284 2.33 -5.24 13.48
C MET A 284 3.69 -5.67 14.05
N ILE A 285 4.79 -5.35 13.36
CA ILE A 285 6.12 -5.67 13.88
C ILE A 285 6.41 -4.96 15.22
N GLY A 286 5.91 -3.72 15.38
CA GLY A 286 5.96 -2.99 16.64
C GLY A 286 5.32 -3.75 17.80
N ASN A 287 4.16 -4.37 17.58
CA ASN A 287 3.53 -5.23 18.59
C ASN A 287 4.39 -6.45 18.91
N HIS A 288 4.95 -7.14 17.90
CA HIS A 288 5.77 -8.33 18.13
C HIS A 288 7.07 -8.07 18.89
N ILE A 289 7.65 -6.87 18.78
CA ILE A 289 8.86 -6.47 19.52
C ILE A 289 8.56 -5.75 20.85
N GLY A 290 7.30 -5.74 21.29
CA GLY A 290 6.90 -5.20 22.58
C GLY A 290 6.73 -3.67 22.62
N PHE A 291 6.63 -3.01 21.47
CA PHE A 291 6.38 -1.57 21.40
C PHE A 291 4.89 -1.21 21.40
N GLY A 292 3.98 -2.20 21.51
CA GLY A 292 2.53 -1.97 21.41
C GLY A 292 1.95 -0.93 22.38
N TYR A 293 2.58 -0.72 23.54
CA TYR A 293 2.18 0.31 24.53
C TYR A 293 3.14 1.50 24.64
N ASP A 294 4.34 1.36 24.08
CA ASP A 294 5.38 2.38 24.08
C ASP A 294 5.64 2.90 22.65
N PHE A 295 4.68 2.79 21.74
CA PHE A 295 4.88 3.10 20.33
C PHE A 295 5.25 4.57 20.13
N GLY A 296 6.38 4.83 19.46
CA GLY A 296 6.91 6.16 19.20
C GLY A 296 6.62 6.62 17.78
N ARG A 297 7.38 6.08 16.81
CA ARG A 297 7.22 6.39 15.39
C ARG A 297 7.44 5.18 14.50
N ALA A 298 6.72 5.15 13.38
CA ALA A 298 7.03 4.30 12.24
C ALA A 298 7.01 5.14 10.96
N ALA A 299 7.86 4.78 10.01
CA ALA A 299 7.87 5.38 8.66
C ALA A 299 8.50 4.39 7.69
N SER A 300 7.86 4.16 6.55
CA SER A 300 8.41 3.34 5.48
C SER A 300 9.59 4.06 4.83
N LEU A 301 10.68 3.34 4.55
CA LEU A 301 11.87 3.84 3.85
C LEU A 301 11.89 3.35 2.41
N SER A 302 11.71 2.04 2.23
CA SER A 302 11.61 1.41 0.92
C SER A 302 10.54 0.33 0.93
N TYR A 303 9.96 0.08 -0.24
CA TYR A 303 8.94 -0.94 -0.43
C TYR A 303 9.13 -1.57 -1.80
N SER A 304 9.09 -2.90 -1.85
CA SER A 304 9.26 -3.68 -3.07
C SER A 304 8.14 -4.69 -3.20
N PHE A 305 7.60 -4.83 -4.40
CA PHE A 305 6.55 -5.79 -4.71
C PHE A 305 6.90 -6.55 -5.98
N VAL A 306 7.08 -7.86 -5.87
CA VAL A 306 7.54 -8.75 -6.93
C VAL A 306 6.47 -9.78 -7.23
N VAL A 307 5.95 -9.80 -8.45
CA VAL A 307 4.94 -10.74 -8.94
C VAL A 307 5.64 -11.93 -9.59
N HIS A 308 5.35 -13.13 -9.08
CA HIS A 308 6.00 -14.38 -9.50
C HIS A 308 5.29 -15.07 -10.66
N VAL A 309 3.99 -14.81 -10.79
CA VAL A 309 3.11 -15.42 -11.80
C VAL A 309 2.97 -14.52 -13.03
N ASN A 310 2.29 -14.99 -14.08
CA ASN A 310 1.90 -14.10 -15.15
C ASN A 310 0.83 -13.12 -14.66
N SER A 311 0.74 -11.93 -15.27
CA SER A 311 -0.13 -10.85 -14.78
C SER A 311 -1.61 -11.25 -14.69
N GLU A 312 -2.07 -12.10 -15.60
CA GLU A 312 -3.42 -12.65 -15.63
C GLU A 312 -3.73 -13.58 -14.44
N ASP A 313 -2.72 -14.21 -13.85
CA ASP A 313 -2.87 -15.10 -12.68
C ASP A 313 -2.93 -14.30 -11.37
N ALA A 314 -2.60 -13.01 -11.41
CA ALA A 314 -2.76 -12.06 -10.31
C ALA A 314 -4.12 -11.33 -10.33
N VAL A 315 -4.99 -11.64 -11.29
CA VAL A 315 -6.33 -11.03 -11.39
C VAL A 315 -7.22 -11.57 -10.27
N MET A 316 -7.82 -10.65 -9.52
CA MET A 316 -8.77 -10.96 -8.45
C MET A 316 -10.19 -11.11 -8.99
N THR A 317 -10.89 -12.16 -8.57
CA THR A 317 -12.34 -12.27 -8.75
C THR A 317 -13.04 -11.46 -7.66
N TYR A 318 -14.13 -10.76 -8.01
CA TYR A 318 -15.01 -10.13 -7.02
C TYR A 318 -16.10 -11.11 -6.58
N GLY A 319 -16.23 -11.33 -5.27
CA GLY A 319 -17.24 -12.23 -4.72
C GLY A 319 -17.11 -12.35 -3.21
N GLU A 320 -18.13 -12.89 -2.55
CA GLU A 320 -18.13 -12.98 -1.10
C GLU A 320 -17.10 -13.97 -0.54
N ASP A 321 -16.78 -15.01 -1.32
CA ASP A 321 -15.89 -16.10 -0.95
C ASP A 321 -14.49 -15.99 -1.60
N GLU A 322 -14.19 -14.88 -2.29
CA GLU A 322 -12.95 -14.67 -3.05
C GLU A 322 -11.81 -14.10 -2.18
N TRP A 323 -11.50 -14.80 -1.08
CA TRP A 323 -10.49 -14.37 -0.11
C TRP A 323 -9.08 -14.79 -0.51
N TRP A 324 -8.21 -13.79 -0.61
CA TRP A 324 -6.77 -13.93 -0.70
C TRP A 324 -6.14 -13.88 0.70
N ILE A 325 -4.89 -14.36 0.82
CA ILE A 325 -4.15 -14.33 2.08
C ILE A 325 -2.85 -13.54 1.89
N GLN A 326 -2.66 -12.51 2.70
CA GLN A 326 -1.36 -11.93 2.96
C GLN A 326 -0.77 -12.64 4.19
N GLU A 327 0.36 -13.32 4.02
CA GLU A 327 1.15 -13.87 5.11
C GLU A 327 2.37 -12.98 5.37
N ALA A 328 2.34 -12.23 6.47
CA ALA A 328 3.44 -11.38 6.89
C ALA A 328 4.41 -12.10 7.85
N CYS A 329 5.71 -11.86 7.68
CA CYS A 329 6.75 -12.28 8.61
C CYS A 329 7.78 -11.16 8.88
N PHE A 330 8.55 -11.34 9.95
CA PHE A 330 9.36 -10.28 10.56
C PHE A 330 10.83 -10.70 10.68
N PRO A 331 11.59 -10.72 9.58
CA PRO A 331 12.91 -11.36 9.57
C PRO A 331 13.96 -10.62 10.40
N ARG A 332 13.86 -9.29 10.57
CA ARG A 332 14.89 -8.51 11.28
C ARG A 332 14.37 -7.20 11.85
N VAL A 333 14.84 -6.87 13.06
CA VAL A 333 14.74 -5.54 13.65
C VAL A 333 16.09 -5.17 14.24
N GLU A 334 16.63 -4.03 13.82
CA GLU A 334 17.93 -3.54 14.29
C GLU A 334 18.10 -2.06 13.94
N ALA A 335 18.91 -1.33 14.71
CA ALA A 335 19.28 0.06 14.43
C ALA A 335 18.07 1.01 14.22
N GLY A 336 16.97 0.76 14.93
CA GLY A 336 15.72 1.53 14.80
C GLY A 336 14.98 1.29 13.48
N ARG A 337 15.32 0.22 12.76
CA ARG A 337 14.65 -0.24 11.55
C ARG A 337 14.05 -1.63 11.71
N ALA A 338 13.08 -1.92 10.88
CA ALA A 338 12.34 -3.16 10.82
C ALA A 338 12.18 -3.60 9.37
N ILE A 339 12.38 -4.89 9.14
CA ILE A 339 12.06 -5.53 7.88
C ILE A 339 10.76 -6.31 8.02
N ILE A 340 9.88 -6.15 7.04
CA ILE A 340 8.67 -6.92 6.86
C ILE A 340 8.73 -7.58 5.51
N MET A 341 8.30 -8.82 5.46
CA MET A 341 8.13 -9.54 4.21
C MET A 341 6.75 -10.17 4.21
N SER A 342 5.99 -9.93 3.15
CA SER A 342 4.69 -10.56 2.96
C SER A 342 4.68 -11.48 1.74
N LYS A 343 3.97 -12.61 1.86
CA LYS A 343 3.64 -13.49 0.74
C LYS A 343 2.17 -13.35 0.42
N ILE A 344 1.86 -13.15 -0.86
CA ILE A 344 0.50 -13.01 -1.37
C ILE A 344 0.05 -14.35 -1.95
N TRP A 345 -0.98 -14.93 -1.35
CA TRP A 345 -1.52 -16.22 -1.74
C TRP A 345 -2.89 -16.07 -2.38
N SER A 346 -3.05 -16.63 -3.58
CA SER A 346 -4.36 -16.73 -4.24
C SER A 346 -5.31 -17.65 -3.47
N PRO A 347 -6.64 -17.56 -3.69
CA PRO A 347 -7.60 -18.49 -3.10
C PRO A 347 -7.27 -19.96 -3.40
N LYS A 348 -6.58 -20.22 -4.52
CA LYS A 348 -6.14 -21.57 -4.95
C LYS A 348 -4.82 -22.02 -4.32
N GLY A 349 -4.24 -21.22 -3.41
CA GLY A 349 -2.98 -21.52 -2.74
C GLY A 349 -1.73 -21.29 -3.59
N VAL A 350 -1.80 -20.46 -4.64
CA VAL A 350 -0.64 -20.08 -5.45
C VAL A 350 0.04 -18.86 -4.81
N HIS A 351 1.36 -18.89 -4.65
CA HIS A 351 2.14 -17.73 -4.22
C HIS A 351 2.31 -16.75 -5.38
N VAL A 352 1.46 -15.73 -5.43
CA VAL A 352 1.35 -14.80 -6.55
C VAL A 352 2.41 -13.71 -6.50
N ALA A 353 2.70 -13.17 -5.32
CA ALA A 353 3.66 -12.07 -5.17
C ALA A 353 4.33 -12.07 -3.80
N THR A 354 5.50 -11.44 -3.73
CA THR A 354 6.20 -11.14 -2.47
C THR A 354 6.39 -9.65 -2.32
N GLU A 355 6.13 -9.17 -1.11
CA GLU A 355 6.35 -7.82 -0.65
C GLU A 355 7.58 -7.80 0.30
N TYR A 356 8.37 -6.74 0.22
CA TYR A 356 9.48 -6.47 1.12
C TYR A 356 9.52 -4.98 1.49
N GLN A 357 9.42 -4.68 2.78
CA GLN A 357 9.44 -3.33 3.32
C GLN A 357 10.59 -3.18 4.31
N ASP A 358 11.37 -2.11 4.13
CA ASP A 358 12.28 -1.58 5.16
C ASP A 358 11.65 -0.29 5.69
N GLY A 359 11.58 -0.16 7.00
CA GLY A 359 11.00 1.00 7.65
C GLY A 359 11.63 1.30 9.00
N ILE A 360 11.49 2.55 9.41
CA ILE A 360 11.79 2.98 10.77
C ILE A 360 10.74 2.39 11.70
N ILE A 361 11.19 1.83 12.82
CA ILE A 361 10.34 1.49 13.97
C ILE A 361 11.03 1.92 15.25
N GLN A 362 10.35 2.72 16.06
CA GLN A 362 10.90 3.22 17.32
C GLN A 362 9.82 3.32 18.39
N ARG A 363 10.21 2.96 19.62
CA ARG A 363 9.43 3.27 20.81
C ARG A 363 9.64 4.73 21.26
N ARG A 364 8.75 5.21 22.12
CA ARG A 364 8.93 6.47 22.86
C ARG A 364 10.22 6.37 23.68
N TRP A 365 11.02 7.42 23.62
CA TRP A 365 12.20 7.55 24.49
C TRP A 365 11.75 7.75 25.93
N LYS A 366 12.36 7.03 26.87
CA LYS A 366 12.17 7.32 28.29
C LYS A 366 13.03 8.54 28.68
N PRO A 367 12.62 9.31 29.71
CA PRO A 367 13.43 10.41 30.20
C PRO A 367 14.88 9.98 30.48
N GLY A 368 15.85 10.70 29.91
CA GLY A 368 17.29 10.43 30.10
C GLY A 368 17.92 9.40 29.16
N GLU A 369 17.16 8.68 28.33
CA GLU A 369 17.73 7.68 27.40
C GLU A 369 18.39 8.30 26.16
N ARG A 370 18.03 9.54 25.80
CA ARG A 370 18.47 10.14 24.54
C ARG A 370 19.85 10.77 24.68
N GLN A 371 20.86 10.18 24.05
CA GLN A 371 22.15 10.81 23.77
C GLN A 371 22.24 11.18 22.29
N GLY A 372 22.28 12.49 21.98
CA GLY A 372 22.42 12.99 20.61
C GLY A 372 21.11 13.17 19.80
N LYS A 373 21.25 13.62 18.55
CA LYS A 373 20.14 13.87 17.62
C LYS A 373 20.05 12.76 16.57
N LEU A 374 19.02 11.90 16.68
CA LEU A 374 18.38 11.13 15.59
C LEU A 374 16.88 11.01 15.88
#